data_AF-A0ABD5F2H5-F1
#
_entry.id   AF-A0ABD5F2H5-F1
#
_cell.length_a   1.000
_cell.length_b   1.000
_cell.length_c   1.000
_cell.angle_alpha   90.00
_cell.angle_beta   90.00
_cell.angle_gamma   90.00
#
_symmetry.space_group_name_H-M   'P 1'
#
loop_
_entity.id
_entity.type
_entity.pdbx_description
1 polymer ?
#
loop_
_entity_poly.entity_id
_entity_poly.type
_entity_poly.pdbx_seq_one_letter_code
_entity_poly.pdbx_strand_id
1 'polypeptide(L)'
;MTMEAGLVGIFSAFADQAFTTQFGLDLPWEIYAVVGLVAIAALSHFDISVAAKVLGVVLVCEIGMLTLTAVAGLAHHPDGMSFTSLSPLTALNTNGVAGGVVGLGLLMAFWSWVGFESTAIYGEESKDPKRIVPRATMIAV
;
A
#
# COMPACT_ATOMS: atom_id res chain seq x y z
N MET A 1 -2.67 17.68 7.14
CA MET A 1 -2.29 17.23 8.51
C MET A 1 -3.02 15.94 8.90
N THR A 2 -4.32 15.78 8.64
CA THR A 2 -5.06 14.54 8.97
C THR A 2 -4.63 13.31 8.15
N MET A 3 -4.29 13.49 6.87
CA MET A 3 -3.82 12.39 5.99
C MET A 3 -2.51 11.77 6.48
N GLU A 4 -1.55 12.59 6.92
CA GLU A 4 -0.21 12.13 7.33
C GLU A 4 -0.28 11.32 8.64
N ALA A 5 -1.10 11.77 9.61
CA ALA A 5 -1.40 10.98 10.80
C ALA A 5 -2.01 9.61 10.46
N GLY A 6 -2.86 9.53 9.43
CA GLY A 6 -3.43 8.28 8.94
C GLY A 6 -2.38 7.34 8.34
N LEU A 7 -1.43 7.88 7.55
CA LEU A 7 -0.33 7.10 6.96
C LEU A 7 0.62 6.56 8.03
N VAL A 8 0.98 7.37 9.02
CA VAL A 8 1.81 6.94 10.16
C VAL A 8 1.07 5.88 11.00
N GLY A 9 -0.23 6.06 11.21
CA GLY A 9 -1.07 5.09 11.93
C GLY A 9 -1.11 3.72 11.25
N ILE A 10 -1.21 3.66 9.93
CA ILE A 10 -1.18 2.36 9.27
C ILE A 10 0.22 1.76 9.13
N PHE A 11 1.22 2.60 8.88
CA PHE A 11 2.60 2.14 8.86
C PHE A 11 2.94 1.44 10.18
N SER A 12 2.56 2.05 11.31
CA SER A 12 2.77 1.46 12.62
C SER A 12 1.98 0.18 12.86
N ALA A 13 0.73 0.09 12.41
CA ALA A 13 -0.06 -1.14 12.49
C ALA A 13 0.56 -2.30 11.68
N PHE A 14 1.00 -2.06 10.45
CA PHE A 14 1.66 -3.09 9.64
C PHE A 14 3.07 -3.41 10.12
N ALA A 15 3.81 -2.42 10.62
CA ALA A 15 5.12 -2.63 11.23
C ALA A 15 4.99 -3.52 12.46
N ASP A 16 4.06 -3.23 13.36
CA ASP A 16 3.78 -4.08 14.52
C ASP A 16 3.45 -5.52 14.10
N GLN A 17 2.55 -5.69 13.14
CA GLN A 17 2.20 -7.02 12.64
C GLN A 17 3.40 -7.75 12.02
N ALA A 18 4.24 -7.05 11.24
CA ALA A 18 5.43 -7.63 10.64
C ALA A 18 6.48 -8.03 11.71
N PHE A 19 6.73 -7.16 12.68
CA PHE A 19 7.72 -7.42 13.72
C PHE A 19 7.29 -8.51 14.69
N THR A 20 6.01 -8.52 15.06
CA THR A 20 5.44 -9.58 15.89
C THR A 20 5.47 -10.93 15.17
N THR A 21 5.08 -10.99 13.89
CA THR A 21 5.01 -12.27 13.15
C THR A 21 6.37 -12.83 12.74
N GLN A 22 7.32 -11.98 12.36
CA GLN A 22 8.62 -12.42 11.83
C GLN A 22 9.71 -12.50 12.90
N PHE A 23 9.68 -11.62 13.90
CA PHE A 23 10.73 -11.49 14.91
C PHE A 23 10.26 -11.79 16.34
N GLY A 24 8.95 -11.97 16.55
CA GLY A 24 8.38 -12.18 17.89
C GLY A 24 8.49 -10.96 18.81
N LEU A 25 8.70 -9.77 18.24
CA LEU A 25 8.83 -8.51 18.97
C LEU A 25 7.47 -7.82 19.06
N ASP A 26 6.79 -8.00 20.19
CA ASP A 26 5.55 -7.32 20.53
C ASP A 26 5.88 -6.00 21.25
N LEU A 27 5.90 -4.90 20.50
CA LEU A 27 6.17 -3.56 20.98
C LEU A 27 4.94 -2.68 20.75
N PRO A 28 4.66 -1.70 21.64
CA PRO A 28 3.56 -0.77 21.43
C PRO A 28 3.67 -0.04 20.08
N TRP A 29 2.55 0.05 19.36
CA TRP A 29 2.48 0.64 18.02
C TRP A 29 3.02 2.07 17.95
N GLU A 30 2.92 2.81 19.06
CA GLU A 30 3.43 4.18 19.21
C GLU A 30 4.95 4.25 18.97
N ILE A 31 5.69 3.19 19.32
CA ILE A 31 7.14 3.14 19.09
C ILE A 31 7.43 3.12 17.59
N TYR A 32 6.73 2.28 16.83
CA TYR A 32 6.89 2.24 15.37
C TYR A 32 6.48 3.57 14.72
N ALA A 33 5.41 4.21 15.21
CA ALA A 33 4.98 5.52 14.73
C ALA A 33 6.05 6.60 14.96
N VAL A 34 6.61 6.69 16.17
CA VAL A 34 7.68 7.65 16.50
C VAL A 34 8.93 7.39 15.68
N VAL A 35 9.35 6.12 15.53
CA VAL A 35 10.51 5.76 14.71
C VAL A 35 10.29 6.17 13.25
N GLY A 36 9.11 5.90 12.69
CA GLY A 36 8.75 6.31 11.34
C GLY A 36 8.81 7.83 11.15
N LEU A 37 8.23 8.59 12.09
CA LEU A 37 8.28 10.06 12.07
C LEU A 37 9.71 10.61 12.14
N VAL A 38 10.55 10.05 13.02
CA VAL A 38 11.96 10.44 13.14
C VAL A 38 12.71 10.13 11.84
N ALA A 39 12.45 8.97 11.22
CA ALA A 39 13.06 8.61 9.95
C ALA A 39 12.66 9.56 8.82
N ILE A 40 11.37 9.91 8.72
CA ILE A 40 10.85 10.88 7.75
C ILE A 40 11.48 12.27 7.98
N ALA A 41 11.53 12.73 9.23
CA ALA A 41 12.12 14.01 9.59
C ALA A 41 13.61 14.06 9.24
N ALA A 42 14.35 12.98 9.51
CA ALA A 42 15.76 12.87 9.16
C ALA A 42 15.98 12.88 7.64
N LEU A 43 15.21 12.08 6.89
CA LEU A 43 15.28 12.05 5.43
C LEU A 43 14.93 13.40 4.80
N SER A 44 13.98 14.13 5.39
CA SER A 44 13.57 15.46 4.94
C SER A 44 14.62 16.53 5.21
N HIS A 45 15.55 16.29 6.13
CA HIS A 45 16.67 17.20 6.40
C HIS A 45 17.81 17.05 5.38
N PHE A 46 17.92 15.89 4.72
CA PHE A 46 18.92 15.64 3.68
C PHE A 46 18.47 16.14 2.31
N ASP A 47 19.40 16.13 1.35
CA ASP A 47 19.11 16.53 -0.03
C ASP A 47 17.99 15.69 -0.65
N ILE A 48 17.13 16.34 -1.43
CA ILE A 48 16.01 15.71 -2.14
C ILE A 48 16.44 14.54 -3.04
N SER A 49 17.67 14.58 -3.52
CA SER A 49 18.26 13.50 -4.33
C SER A 49 18.46 12.19 -3.54
N VAL A 50 18.66 12.27 -2.23
CA VAL A 50 18.77 11.09 -1.35
C VAL A 50 17.39 10.52 -1.09
N ALA A 51 16.42 11.37 -0.75
CA ALA A 51 15.03 10.96 -0.53
C ALA A 51 14.44 10.27 -1.76
N ALA A 52 14.66 10.82 -2.96
CA ALA A 52 14.20 10.22 -4.22
C ALA A 52 14.82 8.83 -4.48
N LYS A 53 16.10 8.64 -4.17
CA LYS A 53 16.77 7.32 -4.31
C LYS A 53 16.21 6.30 -3.32
N VAL A 54 16.02 6.69 -2.07
CA VAL A 54 15.45 5.81 -1.04
C VAL A 54 14.05 5.39 -1.44
N LEU A 55 13.20 6.33 -1.87
CA LEU A 55 11.86 6.04 -2.35
C LEU A 55 11.88 5.08 -3.55
N GLY A 56 12.80 5.30 -4.50
CA GLY A 56 12.97 4.41 -5.65
C GLY A 56 13.32 2.97 -5.26
N VAL A 57 14.21 2.78 -4.28
CA VAL A 57 14.56 1.45 -3.77
C VAL A 57 13.36 0.79 -3.10
N VAL A 58 12.67 1.53 -2.22
CA VAL A 58 11.47 1.02 -1.51
C VAL A 58 10.39 0.62 -2.51
N LEU A 59 10.15 1.42 -3.55
CA LEU A 59 9.17 1.12 -4.61
C LEU A 59 9.52 -0.16 -5.37
N VAL A 60 10.80 -0.36 -5.73
CA VAL A 60 11.23 -1.61 -6.40
C VAL A 60 11.03 -2.81 -5.49
N CYS A 61 11.34 -2.67 -4.19
CA CYS A 61 11.09 -3.71 -3.20
C CYS A 61 9.59 -4.01 -3.06
N GLU A 62 8.74 -2.99 -3.02
CA GLU A 62 7.29 -3.12 -2.94
C GLU A 62 6.73 -3.91 -4.13
N ILE A 63 7.06 -3.50 -5.36
CA ILE A 63 6.64 -4.21 -6.58
C ILE A 63 7.14 -5.66 -6.56
N GLY A 64 8.38 -5.88 -6.09
CA GLY A 64 8.95 -7.21 -5.94
C GLY A 64 8.15 -8.10 -4.98
N MET A 65 7.80 -7.60 -3.79
CA MET A 65 7.02 -8.33 -2.79
C MET A 65 5.59 -8.62 -3.27
N LEU A 66 4.94 -7.66 -3.91
CA LEU A 66 3.60 -7.86 -4.49
C LEU A 66 3.61 -8.90 -5.60
N THR A 67 4.60 -8.84 -6.49
CA THR A 67 4.78 -9.81 -7.57
C THR A 67 5.04 -11.20 -7.01
N LEU A 68 5.92 -11.31 -6.01
CA LEU A 68 6.21 -12.58 -5.34
C LEU A 68 4.94 -13.16 -4.70
N THR A 69 4.17 -12.34 -3.99
CA THR A 69 2.93 -12.77 -3.32
C THR A 69 1.89 -13.24 -4.35
N ALA A 70 1.74 -12.51 -5.45
CA ALA A 70 0.84 -12.90 -6.54
C ALA A 70 1.25 -14.22 -7.18
N VAL A 71 2.53 -14.38 -7.54
CA VAL A 71 3.05 -15.61 -8.17
C VAL A 71 2.98 -16.79 -7.20
N ALA A 72 3.35 -16.60 -5.93
CA ALA A 72 3.28 -17.64 -4.90
C ALA A 72 1.85 -18.12 -4.68
N GLY A 73 0.89 -17.18 -4.63
CA GLY A 73 -0.54 -17.49 -4.55
C GLY A 73 -1.04 -18.30 -5.74
N LEU A 74 -0.51 -18.06 -6.95
CA LEU A 74 -0.85 -18.83 -8.15
C LEU A 74 -0.14 -20.20 -8.23
N ALA A 75 1.06 -20.33 -7.66
CA ALA A 75 1.85 -21.56 -7.74
C ALA A 75 1.44 -22.59 -6.67
N HIS A 76 1.05 -22.15 -5.48
CA HIS A 76 0.74 -23.03 -4.35
C HIS A 76 -0.76 -23.06 -4.05
N HIS A 77 -1.43 -24.11 -4.52
CA HIS A 77 -2.84 -24.38 -4.24
C HIS A 77 -3.03 -25.78 -3.60
N PRO A 78 -2.95 -25.90 -2.27
CA PRO A 78 -3.12 -27.18 -1.57
C PRO A 78 -4.46 -27.87 -1.86
N ASP A 79 -5.52 -27.07 -2.03
CA ASP A 79 -6.90 -27.53 -2.26
C ASP A 79 -7.31 -27.54 -3.75
N GLY A 80 -6.36 -27.30 -4.66
CA GLY A 80 -6.62 -27.13 -6.10
C GLY A 80 -7.05 -25.71 -6.49
N MET A 81 -7.02 -25.42 -7.80
CA MET A 81 -7.35 -24.09 -8.32
C MET A 81 -8.87 -23.90 -8.38
N SER A 82 -9.41 -23.01 -7.54
CA SER A 82 -10.84 -22.68 -7.56
C SER A 82 -11.13 -21.47 -8.44
N PHE A 83 -12.06 -21.61 -9.38
CA PHE A 83 -12.56 -20.52 -10.22
C PHE A 83 -13.84 -19.89 -9.67
N THR A 84 -14.32 -20.31 -8.49
CA THR A 84 -15.55 -19.75 -7.89
C THR A 84 -15.45 -18.26 -7.63
N SER A 85 -14.24 -17.74 -7.34
CA SER A 85 -13.98 -16.30 -7.17
C SER A 85 -14.19 -15.47 -8.43
N LEU A 86 -14.21 -16.09 -9.62
CA LEU A 86 -14.49 -15.40 -10.88
C LEU A 86 -16.00 -15.25 -11.14
N SER A 87 -16.84 -15.91 -10.34
CA SER A 87 -18.28 -15.83 -10.47
C SER A 87 -18.80 -14.55 -9.77
N PRO A 88 -19.50 -13.63 -10.48
CA PRO A 88 -20.03 -12.41 -9.88
C PRO A 88 -21.01 -12.69 -8.73
N LEU A 89 -21.72 -13.83 -8.81
CA LEU A 89 -22.69 -14.26 -7.81
C LEU A 89 -22.01 -14.65 -6.49
N THR A 90 -20.79 -15.19 -6.56
CA THR A 90 -20.01 -15.56 -5.38
C THR A 90 -19.36 -14.34 -4.73
N ALA A 91 -18.92 -13.36 -5.52
CA ALA A 91 -18.33 -12.11 -5.02
C ALA A 91 -19.32 -11.24 -4.23
N LEU A 92 -20.62 -11.30 -4.58
CA LEU A 92 -21.69 -10.59 -3.87
C LEU A 92 -22.26 -11.36 -2.68
N ASN A 93 -21.83 -12.61 -2.47
CA ASN A 93 -22.25 -13.39 -1.32
C ASN A 93 -21.42 -12.97 -0.09
N THR A 94 -22.11 -12.50 0.94
CA THR A 94 -21.46 -12.08 2.19
C THR A 94 -20.98 -13.27 3.02
N ASN A 95 -21.27 -14.52 2.63
CA ASN A 95 -20.92 -15.75 3.35
C ASN A 95 -21.31 -15.73 4.84
N GLY A 96 -22.40 -15.04 5.19
CA GLY A 96 -22.87 -14.90 6.57
C GLY A 96 -22.12 -13.87 7.42
N VAL A 97 -21.23 -13.08 6.82
CA VAL A 97 -20.50 -12.01 7.49
C VAL A 97 -21.45 -10.82 7.76
N ALA A 98 -21.39 -10.28 8.97
CA ALA A 98 -22.19 -9.12 9.37
C ALA A 98 -21.95 -7.91 8.44
N GLY A 99 -23.02 -7.18 8.09
CA GLY A 99 -22.97 -6.09 7.11
C GLY A 99 -21.91 -5.00 7.39
N GLY A 100 -21.53 -4.80 8.66
CA GLY A 100 -20.47 -3.85 9.03
C GLY A 100 -19.07 -4.23 8.49
N VAL A 101 -18.77 -5.53 8.37
CA VAL A 101 -17.46 -6.00 7.88
C VAL A 101 -17.34 -5.80 6.37
N VAL A 102 -18.44 -5.90 5.63
CA VAL A 102 -18.47 -5.61 4.19
C VAL A 102 -18.13 -4.13 3.95
N GLY A 103 -18.65 -3.23 4.78
CA GLY A 103 -18.32 -1.80 4.74
C GLY A 103 -16.84 -1.52 5.00
N LEU A 104 -16.23 -2.22 5.97
CA LEU A 104 -14.79 -2.14 6.25
C LEU A 104 -13.95 -2.65 5.06
N GLY A 105 -14.33 -3.76 4.44
CA GLY A 105 -13.65 -4.30 3.26
C GLY A 105 -13.69 -3.32 2.08
N LEU A 106 -14.85 -2.71 1.81
CA LEU A 106 -14.98 -1.68 0.78
C LEU A 106 -14.16 -0.43 1.11
N LEU A 107 -14.16 0.01 2.37
CA LEU A 107 -13.34 1.14 2.81
C LEU A 107 -11.86 0.89 2.52
N MET A 108 -11.34 -0.29 2.89
CA MET A 108 -9.95 -0.66 2.63
C MET A 108 -9.64 -0.75 1.13
N ALA A 109 -10.57 -1.30 0.34
CA ALA A 109 -10.43 -1.41 -1.10
C ALA A 109 -10.38 -0.04 -1.79
N PHE A 110 -11.21 0.93 -1.41
CA PHE A 110 -11.11 2.30 -1.96
C PHE A 110 -9.89 3.04 -1.46
N TRP A 111 -9.51 2.81 -0.21
CA TRP A 111 -8.39 3.49 0.40
C TRP A 111 -7.04 3.01 -0.13
N SER A 112 -6.93 1.78 -0.62
CA SER A 112 -5.71 1.31 -1.33
C SER A 112 -5.41 2.08 -2.63
N TRP A 113 -6.36 2.87 -3.13
CA TRP A 113 -6.17 3.75 -4.29
C TRP A 113 -5.75 5.17 -3.91
N VAL A 114 -5.48 5.46 -2.63
CA VAL A 114 -4.92 6.76 -2.24
C VAL A 114 -3.59 7.00 -2.95
N GLY A 115 -3.40 8.22 -3.45
CA GLY A 115 -2.15 8.67 -4.04
C GLY A 115 -2.19 8.91 -5.55
N PHE A 116 -3.29 8.63 -6.25
CA PHE A 116 -3.40 8.93 -7.70
C PHE A 116 -3.20 10.41 -8.02
N GLU A 117 -3.56 11.31 -7.09
CA GLU A 117 -3.40 12.76 -7.21
C GLU A 117 -1.93 13.21 -7.24
N SER A 118 -1.02 12.39 -6.72
CA SER A 118 0.42 12.70 -6.68
C SER A 118 1.02 12.80 -8.10
N THR A 119 0.46 12.09 -9.07
CA THR A 119 0.83 12.19 -10.50
C THR A 119 0.70 13.62 -11.03
N ALA A 120 -0.28 14.39 -10.55
CA ALA A 120 -0.46 15.77 -10.96
C ALA A 120 0.53 16.71 -10.25
N ILE A 121 0.89 16.42 -9.00
CA ILE A 121 1.85 17.20 -8.20
C ILE A 121 3.24 17.17 -8.85
N TYR A 122 3.69 15.98 -9.29
CA TYR A 122 4.96 15.83 -10.03
C TYR A 122 4.84 16.20 -11.51
N GLY A 123 3.69 16.76 -11.93
CA GLY A 123 3.46 17.19 -13.30
C GLY A 123 4.45 18.25 -13.77
N GLU A 124 4.88 19.16 -12.88
CA GLU A 124 5.82 20.25 -13.22
C GLU A 124 7.22 19.75 -13.61
N GLU A 125 7.61 18.56 -13.13
CA GLU A 125 8.90 17.92 -13.46
C GLU A 125 8.80 17.03 -14.71
N SER A 126 7.61 16.88 -15.28
CA SER A 126 7.38 16.07 -16.47
C SER A 126 7.73 16.83 -17.76
N LYS A 127 8.28 16.11 -18.75
CA LYS A 127 8.70 16.68 -20.04
C LYS A 127 7.54 17.29 -20.85
N ASP A 128 6.34 16.71 -20.77
CA ASP A 128 5.12 17.20 -21.42
C ASP A 128 3.92 16.92 -20.49
N PRO A 129 3.69 17.78 -19.49
CA PRO A 129 2.72 17.52 -18.43
C PRO A 129 1.30 17.34 -18.97
N LYS A 130 0.93 18.08 -20.03
CA LYS A 130 -0.42 18.05 -20.63
C LYS A 130 -0.76 16.71 -21.29
N ARG A 131 0.25 15.94 -21.72
CA ARG A 131 0.05 14.62 -22.35
C ARG A 131 0.47 13.46 -21.45
N ILE A 132 1.54 13.63 -20.67
CA ILE A 132 2.12 12.55 -19.88
C ILE A 132 1.29 12.30 -18.61
N VAL A 133 0.87 13.34 -17.89
CA VAL A 133 0.11 13.17 -16.64
C VAL A 133 -1.21 12.42 -16.88
N PRO A 134 -2.09 12.81 -17.84
CA PRO A 134 -3.35 12.10 -18.05
C PRO A 134 -3.15 10.64 -18.49
N ARG A 135 -2.12 10.37 -19.31
CA ARG A 135 -1.81 9.02 -19.78
C ARG A 135 -1.25 8.14 -18.66
N ALA A 136 -0.36 8.68 -17.84
CA ALA A 136 0.23 7.95 -16.72
C ALA A 136 -0.87 7.56 -15.71
N THR A 137 -1.77 8.48 -15.36
CA THR A 137 -2.90 8.18 -14.48
C THR A 137 -3.81 7.10 -15.05
N MET A 138 -4.21 7.18 -16.33
CA MET A 138 -5.09 6.18 -16.97
C MET A 138 -4.46 4.79 -17.17
N ILE A 139 -3.13 4.68 -17.13
CA ILE A 139 -2.43 3.39 -17.24
C ILE A 139 -2.25 2.77 -15.85
N ALA A 140 -2.01 3.60 -14.84
CA ALA A 140 -1.75 3.16 -13.48
C ALA A 140 -3.04 2.87 -12.67
N VAL A 141 -4.15 3.51 -13.03
CA VAL A 141 -5.47 3.42 -12.35
C VAL A 141 -6.51 2.87 -13.30
#